data_AF-A0A523W1Q9-F1
#
_entry.id   AF-A0A523W1Q9-F1
#
_cell.length_a   1.000
_cell.length_b   1.000
_cell.length_c   1.000
_cell.angle_alpha   90.00
_cell.angle_beta   90.00
_cell.angle_gamma   90.00
#
_symmetry.space_group_name_H-M   'P 1'
#
loop_
_entity.id
_entity.type
_entity.pdbx_description
1 polymer ?
#
loop_
_entity_poly.entity_id
_entity_poly.type
_entity_poly.pdbx_seq_one_letter_code
_entity_poly.pdbx_strand_id
1 'polypeptide(L)'
;MSVEGRFLLDLRAKVNDLEKQLTETKNELTQTKDKLADTMNELDETQSKLEQTENDLEKTKIDDQEVIKDLNTDNNNLKQELAKFKSKADDLENNLAIKETKVTESEEKVATLTSELEKIPTLETQISVNEGEIEELTSKLSTAQGEITQLNSQLSELNNTLLQRDNQIQELSDKVAEKEQSLESTSAHLHEVESELEELKPPDIGAGGFASDERITCPMCGSVGKNIKVTEDKSKVLSYVGHIP
;
A
#
# COMPACT_ATOMS: atom_id res chain seq x y z
N MET A 1 172.91 20.71 33.50
CA MET A 1 171.74 21.43 34.04
C MET A 1 170.67 21.79 33.00
N SER A 2 170.87 21.61 31.68
CA SER A 2 169.88 22.00 30.66
C SER A 2 168.74 20.99 30.42
N VAL A 3 168.90 19.72 30.82
CA VAL A 3 167.97 18.63 30.44
C VAL A 3 166.78 18.53 31.40
N GLU A 4 167.01 18.65 32.72
CA GLU A 4 165.95 18.77 33.75
C GLU A 4 164.95 19.90 33.46
N GLY A 5 165.43 21.07 32.98
CA GLY A 5 164.58 22.23 32.72
C GLY A 5 163.58 22.01 31.58
N ARG A 6 163.96 21.26 30.53
CA ARG A 6 163.06 20.93 29.41
C ARG A 6 161.98 19.92 29.81
N PHE A 7 162.32 18.92 30.60
CA PHE A 7 161.36 17.95 31.12
C PHE A 7 160.32 18.61 32.06
N LEU A 8 160.77 19.49 32.96
CA LEU A 8 159.88 20.27 33.83
C LEU A 8 158.96 21.23 33.04
N LEU A 9 159.45 21.80 31.93
CA LEU A 9 158.64 22.61 31.01
C LEU A 9 157.54 21.80 30.31
N ASP A 10 157.86 20.59 29.86
CA ASP A 10 156.91 19.68 29.20
C ASP A 10 155.84 19.15 30.17
N LEU A 11 156.24 18.82 31.40
CA LEU A 11 155.30 18.51 32.48
C LEU A 11 154.38 19.70 32.80
N ARG A 12 154.91 20.92 32.85
CA ARG A 12 154.10 22.13 33.07
C ARG A 12 153.10 22.36 31.94
N ALA A 13 153.50 22.14 30.69
CA ALA A 13 152.61 22.24 29.54
C ALA A 13 151.48 21.18 29.62
N LYS A 14 151.81 19.94 30.00
CA LYS A 14 150.83 18.88 30.21
C LYS A 14 149.89 19.13 31.39
N VAL A 15 150.40 19.70 32.48
CA VAL A 15 149.57 20.13 33.63
C VAL A 15 148.60 21.23 33.21
N ASN A 16 149.07 22.25 32.48
CA ASN A 16 148.20 23.32 31.96
C ASN A 16 147.13 22.78 31.00
N ASP A 17 147.47 21.81 30.13
CA ASP A 17 146.52 21.19 29.22
C ASP A 17 145.46 20.37 29.97
N LEU A 18 145.88 19.60 30.98
CA LEU A 18 144.98 18.86 31.86
C LEU A 18 144.09 19.79 32.70
N GLU A 19 144.61 20.92 33.18
CA GLU A 19 143.81 21.93 33.89
C GLU A 19 142.75 22.56 32.98
N LYS A 20 143.10 22.80 31.71
CA LYS A 20 142.16 23.28 30.69
C LYS A 20 141.08 22.24 30.41
N GLN A 21 141.46 20.99 30.15
CA GLN A 21 140.53 19.88 29.93
C GLN A 21 139.61 19.68 31.14
N LEU A 22 140.15 19.71 32.37
CA LEU A 22 139.36 19.59 33.60
C LEU A 22 138.33 20.73 33.72
N THR A 23 138.72 21.94 33.35
CA THR A 23 137.83 23.11 33.35
C THR A 23 136.73 22.96 32.29
N GLU A 24 137.07 22.51 31.08
CA GLU A 24 136.12 22.24 30.00
C GLU A 24 135.12 21.14 30.40
N THR A 25 135.60 19.99 30.89
CA THR A 25 134.76 18.89 31.39
C THR A 25 133.86 19.33 32.53
N LYS A 26 134.35 20.18 33.44
CA LYS A 26 133.53 20.71 34.54
C LYS A 26 132.40 21.61 34.02
N ASN A 27 132.67 22.45 33.03
CA ASN A 27 131.65 23.30 32.40
C ASN A 27 130.61 22.45 31.66
N GLU A 28 131.03 21.43 30.91
CA GLU A 28 130.14 20.49 30.24
C GLU A 28 129.28 19.70 31.22
N LEU A 29 129.86 19.26 32.35
CA LEU A 29 129.14 18.57 33.41
C LEU A 29 128.06 19.46 34.04
N THR A 30 128.36 20.74 34.28
CA THR A 30 127.36 21.70 34.76
C THR A 30 126.23 21.85 33.75
N GLN A 31 126.55 22.06 32.47
CA GLN A 31 125.53 22.18 31.42
C GLN A 31 124.66 20.93 31.27
N THR A 32 125.23 19.73 31.40
CA THR A 32 124.46 18.48 31.35
C THR A 32 123.59 18.30 32.58
N LYS A 33 124.05 18.72 33.75
CA LYS A 33 123.24 18.70 34.98
C LYS A 33 122.05 19.64 34.89
N ASP A 34 122.24 20.83 34.34
CA ASP A 34 121.17 21.82 34.14
C ASP A 34 120.14 21.29 33.14
N LYS A 35 120.59 20.76 32.00
CA LYS A 35 119.70 20.10 31.02
C LYS A 35 118.93 18.93 31.62
N LEU A 36 119.58 18.10 32.45
CA LEU A 36 118.92 16.99 33.11
C LEU A 36 117.79 17.50 34.04
N ALA A 37 118.05 18.54 34.82
CA ALA A 37 117.03 19.15 35.67
C ALA A 37 115.86 19.71 34.86
N ASP A 38 116.13 20.40 33.74
CA ASP A 38 115.08 20.90 32.84
C ASP A 38 114.23 19.75 32.28
N THR A 39 114.86 18.68 31.77
CA THR A 39 114.14 17.52 31.25
C THR A 39 113.33 16.77 32.31
N MET A 40 113.79 16.76 33.57
CA MET A 40 113.02 16.17 34.67
C MET A 40 111.76 16.99 34.97
N ASN A 41 111.87 18.32 34.97
CA ASN A 41 110.71 19.20 35.15
C ASN A 41 109.69 19.03 34.00
N GLU A 42 110.17 18.98 32.75
CA GLU A 42 109.30 18.73 31.58
C GLU A 42 108.60 17.36 31.64
N LEU A 43 109.30 16.33 32.14
CA LEU A 43 108.74 15.00 32.34
C LEU A 43 107.63 15.02 33.40
N ASP A 44 107.85 15.65 34.53
CA ASP A 44 106.86 15.77 35.62
C ASP A 44 105.60 16.55 35.14
N GLU A 45 105.81 17.63 34.37
CA GLU A 45 104.70 18.36 33.75
C GLU A 45 103.91 17.50 32.76
N THR A 46 104.61 16.70 31.96
CA THR A 46 103.99 15.81 30.96
C THR A 46 103.21 14.69 31.64
N GLN A 47 103.75 14.11 32.72
CA GLN A 47 103.06 13.10 33.53
C GLN A 47 101.77 13.67 34.14
N SER A 48 101.82 14.88 34.68
CA SER A 48 100.64 15.55 35.26
C SER A 48 99.55 15.80 34.20
N LYS A 49 99.95 16.22 32.98
CA LYS A 49 99.01 16.43 31.86
C LYS A 49 98.39 15.12 31.37
N LEU A 50 99.18 14.03 31.35
CA LEU A 50 98.69 12.71 30.96
C LEU A 50 97.62 12.23 31.94
N GLU A 51 97.88 12.30 33.25
CA GLU A 51 96.92 11.90 34.28
C GLU A 51 95.63 12.73 34.20
N GLN A 52 95.74 14.03 33.96
CA GLN A 52 94.56 14.87 33.76
C GLN A 52 93.75 14.43 32.53
N THR A 53 94.42 14.16 31.41
CA THR A 53 93.77 13.74 30.16
C THR A 53 93.09 12.37 30.31
N GLU A 54 93.72 11.44 31.04
CA GLU A 54 93.15 10.12 31.34
C GLU A 54 91.86 10.23 32.18
N ASN A 55 91.86 11.11 33.19
CA ASN A 55 90.69 11.36 34.02
C ASN A 55 89.54 12.02 33.22
N ASP A 56 89.85 13.01 32.38
CA ASP A 56 88.87 13.68 31.52
C ASP A 56 88.26 12.70 30.50
N LEU A 57 89.07 11.81 29.94
CA LEU A 57 88.63 10.76 29.02
C LEU A 57 87.68 9.77 29.71
N GLU A 58 88.02 9.29 30.90
CA GLU A 58 87.17 8.35 31.63
C GLU A 58 85.84 8.99 32.04
N LYS A 59 85.87 10.26 32.47
CA LYS A 59 84.65 11.01 32.75
C LYS A 59 83.76 11.14 31.51
N THR A 60 84.33 11.54 30.38
CA THR A 60 83.60 11.67 29.11
C THR A 60 82.96 10.35 28.69
N LYS A 61 83.69 9.23 28.88
CA LYS A 61 83.19 7.89 28.55
C LYS A 61 82.02 7.47 29.44
N ILE A 62 82.02 7.82 30.71
CA ILE A 62 80.89 7.56 31.62
C ILE A 62 79.69 8.40 31.19
N ASP A 63 79.89 9.69 30.93
CA ASP A 63 78.82 10.59 30.47
C ASP A 63 78.20 10.10 29.15
N ASP A 64 79.02 9.69 28.18
CA ASP A 64 78.57 9.10 26.91
C ASP A 64 77.79 7.79 27.12
N GLN A 65 78.21 6.94 28.06
CA GLN A 65 77.51 5.70 28.39
C GLN A 65 76.12 5.97 28.99
N GLU A 66 75.98 6.98 29.83
CA GLU A 66 74.68 7.40 30.37
C GLU A 66 73.77 7.93 29.27
N VAL A 67 74.28 8.82 28.40
CA VAL A 67 73.53 9.36 27.26
C VAL A 67 73.07 8.25 26.32
N ILE A 68 73.92 7.26 26.02
CA ILE A 68 73.55 6.11 25.18
C ILE A 68 72.43 5.29 25.83
N LYS A 69 72.48 5.09 27.15
CA LYS A 69 71.45 4.34 27.88
C LYS A 69 70.09 5.05 27.84
N ASP A 70 70.10 6.36 28.03
CA ASP A 70 68.89 7.18 28.00
C ASP A 70 68.28 7.20 26.59
N LEU A 71 69.10 7.45 25.57
CA LEU A 71 68.67 7.40 24.16
C LEU A 71 68.10 6.03 23.78
N ASN A 72 68.68 4.93 24.27
CA ASN A 72 68.13 3.59 24.04
C ASN A 72 66.78 3.39 24.72
N THR A 73 66.60 3.93 25.93
CA THR A 73 65.33 3.87 26.65
C THR A 73 64.25 4.64 25.91
N ASP A 74 64.55 5.87 25.48
CA ASP A 74 63.63 6.71 24.71
C ASP A 74 63.28 6.08 23.37
N ASN A 75 64.26 5.50 22.67
CA ASN A 75 64.02 4.80 21.40
C ASN A 75 63.05 3.62 21.56
N ASN A 76 63.18 2.87 22.66
CA ASN A 76 62.27 1.76 22.95
C ASN A 76 60.86 2.26 23.31
N ASN A 77 60.75 3.34 24.07
CA ASN A 77 59.45 3.95 24.39
C ASN A 77 58.75 4.45 23.13
N LEU A 78 59.46 5.19 22.27
CA LEU A 78 58.92 5.68 20.99
C LEU A 78 58.47 4.53 20.07
N LYS A 79 59.21 3.43 20.02
CA LYS A 79 58.81 2.23 19.27
C LYS A 79 57.50 1.62 19.79
N GLN A 80 57.32 1.56 21.11
CA GLN A 80 56.09 1.06 21.71
C GLN A 80 54.91 1.97 21.43
N GLU A 81 55.09 3.29 21.52
CA GLU A 81 54.04 4.26 21.18
C GLU A 81 53.64 4.18 19.70
N LEU A 82 54.62 4.07 18.80
CA LEU A 82 54.37 3.91 17.37
C LEU A 82 53.55 2.64 17.10
N ALA A 83 53.87 1.52 17.76
CA ALA A 83 53.10 0.30 17.65
C ALA A 83 51.64 0.46 18.14
N LYS A 84 51.43 1.18 19.25
CA LYS A 84 50.08 1.49 19.76
C LYS A 84 49.29 2.36 18.78
N PHE A 85 49.92 3.41 18.23
CA PHE A 85 49.27 4.27 17.23
C PHE A 85 48.92 3.52 15.96
N LYS A 86 49.79 2.60 15.51
CA LYS A 86 49.51 1.75 14.35
C LYS A 86 48.29 0.86 14.58
N SER A 87 48.24 0.15 15.70
CA SER A 87 47.07 -0.67 16.05
C SER A 87 45.78 0.16 16.11
N LYS A 88 45.85 1.36 16.68
CA LYS A 88 44.69 2.26 16.74
C LYS A 88 44.25 2.75 15.36
N ALA A 89 45.18 2.98 14.44
CA ALA A 89 44.86 3.32 13.06
C ALA A 89 44.15 2.16 12.36
N ASP A 90 44.67 0.93 12.49
CA ASP A 90 44.05 -0.27 11.92
C ASP A 90 42.63 -0.49 12.48
N ASP A 91 42.42 -0.27 13.78
CA ASP A 91 41.09 -0.37 14.41
C ASP A 91 40.13 0.71 13.88
N LEU A 92 40.60 1.94 13.68
CA LEU A 92 39.78 3.03 13.14
C LEU A 92 39.40 2.78 11.67
N GLU A 93 40.32 2.28 10.86
CA GLU A 93 40.07 1.90 9.46
C GLU A 93 39.01 0.78 9.37
N ASN A 94 39.13 -0.25 10.19
CA ASN A 94 38.11 -1.31 10.26
C ASN A 94 36.74 -0.79 10.69
N ASN A 95 36.70 0.08 11.70
CA ASN A 95 35.44 0.68 12.15
C ASN A 95 34.81 1.58 11.08
N LEU A 96 35.63 2.32 10.32
CA LEU A 96 35.16 3.15 9.21
C LEU A 96 34.54 2.27 8.12
N ALA A 97 35.22 1.21 7.69
CA ALA A 97 34.70 0.27 6.70
C ALA A 97 33.36 -0.37 7.14
N ILE A 98 33.24 -0.78 8.41
CA ILE A 98 31.98 -1.31 8.96
C ILE A 98 30.86 -0.26 8.93
N LYS A 99 31.19 1.01 9.20
CA LYS A 99 30.21 2.11 9.16
C LYS A 99 29.77 2.42 7.74
N GLU A 100 30.68 2.40 6.77
CA GLU A 100 30.36 2.57 5.35
C GLU A 100 29.38 1.50 4.86
N THR A 101 29.62 0.22 5.15
CA THR A 101 28.69 -0.86 4.80
C THR A 101 27.31 -0.68 5.43
N LYS A 102 27.23 -0.21 6.69
CA LYS A 102 25.94 0.04 7.35
C LYS A 102 25.20 1.23 6.74
N VAL A 103 25.92 2.24 6.25
CA VAL A 103 25.32 3.37 5.53
C VAL A 103 24.72 2.88 4.23
N THR A 104 25.45 2.10 3.42
CA THR A 104 24.94 1.57 2.15
C THR A 104 23.71 0.67 2.36
N GLU A 105 23.72 -0.21 3.37
CA GLU A 105 22.55 -1.04 3.72
C GLU A 105 21.34 -0.19 4.12
N SER A 106 21.57 0.94 4.80
CA SER A 106 20.50 1.85 5.21
C SER A 106 19.95 2.63 4.02
N GLU A 107 20.79 3.06 3.10
CA GLU A 107 20.41 3.72 1.85
C GLU A 107 19.55 2.81 0.96
N GLU A 108 19.91 1.52 0.83
CA GLU A 108 19.13 0.52 0.10
C GLU A 108 17.74 0.31 0.72
N LYS A 109 17.65 0.26 2.06
CA LYS A 109 16.36 0.17 2.77
C LYS A 109 15.51 1.40 2.55
N VAL A 110 16.11 2.60 2.59
CA VAL A 110 15.40 3.84 2.30
C VAL A 110 14.87 3.84 0.87
N ALA A 111 15.68 3.47 -0.12
CA ALA A 111 15.25 3.37 -1.51
C ALA A 111 14.06 2.41 -1.70
N THR A 112 14.09 1.26 -1.01
CA THR A 112 13.00 0.28 -1.04
C THR A 112 11.71 0.86 -0.45
N LEU A 113 11.79 1.46 0.74
CA LEU A 113 10.64 2.07 1.40
C LEU A 113 10.06 3.24 0.60
N THR A 114 10.91 4.05 -0.04
CA THR A 114 10.47 5.11 -0.94
C THR A 114 9.68 4.55 -2.11
N SER A 115 10.15 3.47 -2.74
CA SER A 115 9.43 2.81 -3.85
C SER A 115 8.09 2.21 -3.40
N GLU A 116 8.00 1.71 -2.17
CA GLU A 116 6.74 1.23 -1.61
C GLU A 116 5.74 2.37 -1.34
N LEU A 117 6.22 3.50 -0.81
CA LEU A 117 5.39 4.70 -0.58
C LEU A 117 4.83 5.27 -1.88
N GLU A 118 5.58 5.22 -2.98
CA GLU A 118 5.11 5.65 -4.31
C GLU A 118 3.89 4.86 -4.82
N LYS A 119 3.62 3.67 -4.26
CA LYS A 119 2.44 2.87 -4.63
C LYS A 119 1.16 3.39 -3.96
N ILE A 120 1.24 4.13 -2.86
CA ILE A 120 0.08 4.60 -2.10
C ILE A 120 -0.89 5.44 -2.96
N PRO A 121 -0.44 6.48 -3.69
CA PRO A 121 -1.36 7.28 -4.50
C PRO A 121 -2.08 6.47 -5.58
N THR A 122 -1.41 5.45 -6.12
CA THR A 122 -2.03 4.56 -7.13
C THR A 122 -3.11 3.68 -6.51
N LEU A 123 -2.89 3.18 -5.29
CA LEU A 123 -3.88 2.42 -4.53
C LEU A 123 -5.04 3.30 -4.08
N GLU A 124 -4.78 4.53 -3.64
CA GLU A 124 -5.82 5.51 -3.30
C GLU A 124 -6.72 5.83 -4.51
N THR A 125 -6.11 6.00 -5.69
CA THR A 125 -6.86 6.21 -6.93
C THR A 125 -7.73 4.99 -7.27
N GLN A 126 -7.20 3.78 -7.13
CA GLN A 126 -7.97 2.54 -7.37
C GLN A 126 -9.14 2.39 -6.39
N ILE A 127 -8.94 2.73 -5.11
CA ILE A 127 -10.01 2.72 -4.11
C ILE A 127 -11.11 3.69 -4.51
N SER A 128 -10.77 4.93 -4.88
CA SER A 128 -11.76 5.93 -5.29
C SER A 128 -12.57 5.51 -6.52
N VAL A 129 -11.93 4.87 -7.50
CA VAL A 129 -12.62 4.32 -8.68
C VAL A 129 -13.59 3.21 -8.26
N ASN A 130 -13.14 2.26 -7.44
CA ASN A 130 -13.99 1.17 -6.97
C ASN A 130 -15.17 1.66 -6.12
N GLU A 131 -14.98 2.70 -5.30
CA GLU A 131 -16.05 3.34 -4.54
C GLU A 131 -17.12 3.93 -5.48
N GLY A 132 -16.71 4.62 -6.55
CA GLY A 132 -17.63 5.12 -7.56
C GLY A 132 -18.40 4.02 -8.29
N GLU A 133 -17.74 2.91 -8.63
CA GLU A 133 -18.41 1.75 -9.24
C GLU A 133 -19.45 1.11 -8.30
N ILE A 134 -19.15 1.03 -7.01
CA ILE A 134 -20.09 0.53 -5.98
C ILE A 134 -21.31 1.44 -5.87
N GLU A 135 -21.13 2.76 -5.87
CA GLU A 135 -22.24 3.72 -5.85
C GLU A 135 -23.14 3.58 -7.08
N GLU A 136 -22.54 3.44 -8.27
CA GLU A 136 -23.28 3.25 -9.52
C GLU A 136 -24.10 1.95 -9.50
N LEU A 137 -23.48 0.84 -9.11
CA LEU A 137 -24.16 -0.46 -8.99
C LEU A 137 -25.29 -0.41 -7.95
N THR A 138 -25.09 0.29 -6.85
CA THR A 138 -26.10 0.47 -5.79
C THR A 138 -27.31 1.25 -6.33
N SER A 139 -27.09 2.31 -7.10
CA SER A 139 -28.16 3.09 -7.74
C SER A 139 -28.96 2.25 -8.75
N LYS A 140 -28.26 1.48 -9.59
CA LYS A 140 -28.88 0.55 -10.55
C LYS A 140 -29.74 -0.51 -9.84
N LEU A 141 -29.24 -1.08 -8.74
CA LEU A 141 -29.95 -2.07 -7.96
C LEU A 141 -31.22 -1.48 -7.32
N SER A 142 -31.14 -0.27 -6.78
CA SER A 142 -32.32 0.43 -6.22
C SER A 142 -33.37 0.70 -7.29
N THR A 143 -32.95 1.09 -8.50
CA THR A 143 -33.86 1.33 -9.63
C THR A 143 -34.57 0.04 -10.04
N ALA A 144 -33.82 -1.05 -10.25
CA ALA A 144 -34.38 -2.36 -10.60
C ALA A 144 -35.34 -2.88 -9.53
N GLN A 145 -35.02 -2.67 -8.24
CA GLN A 145 -35.91 -3.04 -7.14
C GLN A 145 -37.25 -2.28 -7.20
N GLY A 146 -37.21 -0.99 -7.52
CA GLY A 146 -38.41 -0.16 -7.71
C GLY A 146 -39.27 -0.63 -8.89
N GLU A 147 -38.64 -0.96 -10.01
CA GLU A 147 -39.32 -1.53 -11.19
C GLU A 147 -40.00 -2.86 -10.86
N ILE A 148 -39.34 -3.74 -10.10
CA ILE A 148 -39.92 -5.01 -9.63
C ILE A 148 -41.16 -4.76 -8.77
N THR A 149 -41.09 -3.82 -7.83
CA THR A 149 -42.26 -3.45 -6.99
C THR A 149 -43.42 -2.93 -7.83
N GLN A 150 -43.14 -2.08 -8.83
CA GLN A 150 -44.17 -1.55 -9.73
C GLN A 150 -44.83 -2.66 -10.56
N LEU A 151 -44.02 -3.53 -11.17
CA LEU A 151 -44.52 -4.67 -11.95
C LEU A 151 -45.38 -5.61 -11.11
N ASN A 152 -44.98 -5.88 -9.86
CA ASN A 152 -45.77 -6.71 -8.95
C ASN A 152 -47.13 -6.08 -8.61
N SER A 153 -47.20 -4.76 -8.41
CA SER A 153 -48.47 -4.05 -8.20
C SER A 153 -49.37 -4.15 -9.44
N GLN A 154 -48.81 -3.93 -10.64
CA GLN A 154 -49.54 -4.07 -11.90
C GLN A 154 -50.07 -5.49 -12.10
N LEU A 155 -49.28 -6.51 -11.76
CA LEU A 155 -49.69 -7.92 -11.85
C LEU A 155 -50.87 -8.21 -10.91
N SER A 156 -50.84 -7.68 -9.69
CA SER A 156 -51.94 -7.79 -8.72
C SER A 156 -53.22 -7.13 -9.23
N GLU A 157 -53.13 -5.91 -9.78
CA GLU A 157 -54.28 -5.20 -10.38
C GLU A 157 -54.87 -5.98 -11.57
N LEU A 158 -54.01 -6.51 -12.44
CA LEU A 158 -54.44 -7.30 -13.59
C LEU A 158 -55.13 -8.60 -13.17
N ASN A 159 -54.60 -9.29 -12.14
CA ASN A 159 -55.23 -10.48 -11.55
C ASN A 159 -56.62 -10.17 -10.96
N ASN A 160 -56.75 -9.07 -10.22
CA ASN A 160 -58.05 -8.65 -9.68
C ASN A 160 -59.04 -8.33 -10.81
N THR A 161 -58.57 -7.69 -11.87
CA THR A 161 -59.40 -7.42 -13.06
C THR A 161 -59.83 -8.71 -13.74
N LEU A 162 -58.93 -9.68 -13.88
CA LEU A 162 -59.23 -11.01 -14.43
C LEU A 162 -60.32 -11.71 -13.62
N LEU A 163 -60.18 -11.79 -12.29
CA LEU A 163 -61.19 -12.37 -11.39
C LEU A 163 -62.56 -11.70 -11.52
N GLN A 164 -62.59 -10.36 -11.64
CA GLN A 164 -63.85 -9.64 -11.87
C GLN A 164 -64.49 -10.01 -13.21
N ARG A 165 -63.68 -10.14 -14.27
CA ARG A 165 -64.16 -10.54 -15.60
C ARG A 165 -64.66 -11.97 -15.61
N ASP A 166 -63.97 -12.89 -14.94
CA ASP A 166 -64.40 -14.28 -14.80
C ASP A 166 -65.75 -14.38 -14.08
N ASN A 167 -65.94 -13.62 -12.99
CA ASN A 167 -67.24 -13.54 -12.31
C ASN A 167 -68.34 -12.97 -13.21
N GLN A 168 -68.05 -11.92 -13.99
CA GLN A 168 -69.02 -11.37 -14.95
C GLN A 168 -69.38 -12.36 -16.06
N ILE A 169 -68.41 -13.12 -16.56
CA ILE A 169 -68.64 -14.17 -17.54
C ILE A 169 -69.55 -15.26 -16.95
N GLN A 170 -69.31 -15.67 -15.71
CA GLN A 170 -70.16 -16.65 -15.02
C GLN A 170 -71.61 -16.14 -14.88
N GLU A 171 -71.80 -14.90 -14.40
CA GLU A 171 -73.13 -14.29 -14.27
C GLU A 171 -73.86 -14.20 -15.62
N LEU A 172 -73.15 -13.83 -16.69
CA LEU A 172 -73.72 -13.77 -18.03
C LEU A 172 -74.07 -15.16 -18.54
N SER A 173 -73.23 -16.16 -18.29
CA SER A 173 -73.48 -17.56 -18.65
C SER A 173 -74.73 -18.09 -17.96
N ASP A 174 -74.89 -17.81 -16.67
CA ASP A 174 -76.07 -18.24 -15.90
C ASP A 174 -77.35 -17.59 -16.45
N LYS A 175 -77.31 -16.28 -16.77
CA LYS A 175 -78.43 -15.57 -17.41
C LYS A 175 -78.79 -16.13 -18.79
N VAL A 176 -77.79 -16.52 -19.59
CA VAL A 176 -78.01 -17.16 -20.89
C VAL A 176 -78.75 -18.49 -20.70
N ALA A 177 -78.30 -19.33 -19.76
CA ALA A 177 -78.95 -20.61 -19.46
C ALA A 177 -80.40 -20.43 -18.99
N GLU A 178 -80.67 -19.45 -18.11
CA GLU A 178 -82.04 -19.10 -17.69
C GLU A 178 -82.92 -18.67 -18.88
N LYS A 179 -82.37 -17.84 -19.78
CA LYS A 179 -83.09 -17.38 -20.97
C LYS A 179 -83.36 -18.52 -21.94
N GLU A 180 -82.40 -19.42 -22.17
CA GLU A 180 -82.60 -20.62 -22.99
C GLU A 180 -83.72 -21.50 -22.44
N GLN A 181 -83.73 -21.77 -21.12
CA GLN A 181 -84.80 -22.53 -20.48
C GLN A 181 -86.17 -21.86 -20.62
N SER A 182 -86.23 -20.54 -20.45
CA SER A 182 -87.47 -19.77 -20.64
C SER A 182 -87.96 -19.83 -22.09
N LEU A 183 -87.04 -19.81 -23.06
CA LEU A 183 -87.34 -19.86 -24.48
C LEU A 183 -87.87 -21.24 -24.87
N GLU A 184 -87.28 -22.30 -24.34
CA GLU A 184 -87.74 -23.68 -24.52
C GLU A 184 -89.14 -23.91 -23.91
N SER A 185 -89.39 -23.38 -22.70
CA SER A 185 -90.72 -23.41 -22.08
C SER A 185 -91.76 -22.64 -22.91
N THR A 186 -91.40 -21.45 -23.41
CA THR A 186 -92.30 -20.65 -24.25
C THR A 186 -92.57 -21.34 -25.58
N SER A 187 -91.56 -21.97 -26.18
CA SER A 187 -91.68 -22.76 -27.40
C SER A 187 -92.59 -23.96 -27.21
N ALA A 188 -92.47 -24.67 -26.08
CA ALA A 188 -93.34 -25.79 -25.75
C ALA A 188 -94.79 -25.34 -25.58
N HIS A 189 -95.03 -24.21 -24.89
CA HIS A 189 -96.37 -23.66 -24.75
C HIS A 189 -96.95 -23.17 -26.09
N LEU A 190 -96.11 -22.58 -26.95
CA LEU A 190 -96.51 -22.25 -28.32
C LEU A 190 -96.98 -23.50 -29.08
N HIS A 191 -96.22 -24.59 -29.00
CA HIS A 191 -96.59 -25.86 -29.64
C HIS A 191 -97.88 -26.46 -29.06
N GLU A 192 -98.12 -26.34 -27.75
CA GLU A 192 -99.36 -26.75 -27.10
C GLU A 192 -100.55 -25.94 -27.61
N VAL A 193 -100.44 -24.60 -27.60
CA VAL A 193 -101.47 -23.70 -28.13
C VAL A 193 -101.71 -23.92 -29.62
N GLU A 194 -100.67 -24.18 -30.41
CA GLU A 194 -100.80 -24.53 -31.83
C GLU A 194 -101.57 -25.85 -32.01
N SER A 195 -101.32 -26.86 -31.17
CA SER A 195 -102.06 -28.13 -31.17
C SER A 195 -103.54 -27.92 -30.79
N GLU A 196 -103.83 -27.14 -29.73
CA GLU A 196 -105.20 -26.80 -29.34
C GLU A 196 -105.93 -26.04 -30.46
N LEU A 197 -105.25 -25.10 -31.12
CA LEU A 197 -105.79 -24.36 -32.26
C LEU A 197 -106.09 -25.29 -33.44
N GLU A 198 -105.27 -26.34 -33.63
CA GLU A 198 -105.48 -27.34 -34.68
C GLU A 198 -106.68 -28.27 -34.37
N GLU A 199 -106.93 -28.59 -33.10
CA GLU A 199 -108.14 -29.30 -32.65
C GLU A 199 -109.42 -28.45 -32.77
N LEU A 200 -109.29 -27.13 -32.60
CA LEU A 200 -110.38 -26.15 -32.75
C LEU A 200 -110.57 -25.67 -34.19
N LYS A 201 -109.76 -26.12 -35.15
CA LYS A 201 -110.03 -25.85 -36.56
C LYS A 201 -111.42 -26.39 -36.89
N PRO A 202 -112.29 -25.58 -37.52
CA PRO A 202 -113.57 -26.07 -38.03
C PRO A 202 -113.32 -27.34 -38.86
N PRO A 203 -114.16 -28.39 -38.73
CA PRO A 203 -114.06 -29.55 -39.60
C PRO A 203 -114.08 -29.03 -41.04
N ASP A 204 -113.21 -29.59 -41.89
CA ASP A 204 -113.15 -29.24 -43.31
C ASP A 204 -114.57 -29.27 -43.85
N ILE A 205 -115.13 -28.07 -44.06
CA ILE A 205 -116.51 -27.89 -44.43
C ILE A 205 -116.54 -28.33 -45.88
N GLY A 206 -116.83 -29.61 -46.08
CA GLY A 206 -117.06 -30.20 -47.38
C GLY A 206 -117.96 -29.26 -48.17
N ALA A 207 -117.49 -28.89 -49.36
CA ALA A 207 -118.21 -28.04 -50.30
C ALA A 207 -119.66 -28.53 -50.47
N GLY A 208 -120.64 -27.80 -49.90
CA GLY A 208 -122.01 -28.30 -49.91
C GLY A 208 -123.10 -27.47 -49.24
N GLY A 209 -123.18 -26.18 -49.56
CA GLY A 209 -124.44 -25.43 -49.71
C GLY A 209 -125.42 -25.32 -48.53
N PHE A 210 -125.43 -24.16 -47.85
CA PHE A 210 -126.62 -23.67 -47.16
C PHE A 210 -127.64 -23.14 -48.18
N ALA A 211 -128.77 -23.84 -48.33
CA ALA A 211 -129.96 -23.30 -48.97
C ALA A 211 -130.74 -22.45 -47.95
N SER A 212 -130.95 -21.19 -48.28
CA SER A 212 -131.76 -20.25 -47.51
C SER A 212 -133.24 -20.56 -47.68
N ASP A 213 -133.91 -20.97 -46.61
CA ASP A 213 -135.34 -20.74 -46.45
C ASP A 213 -135.62 -20.14 -45.08
N GLU A 214 -136.36 -19.04 -45.11
CA GLU A 214 -136.50 -18.02 -44.08
C GLU A 214 -137.14 -18.52 -42.78
N ARG A 215 -136.53 -18.19 -41.63
CA ARG A 215 -137.29 -17.97 -40.38
C ARG A 215 -136.91 -16.64 -39.74
N ILE A 216 -137.69 -15.65 -40.14
CA ILE A 216 -137.85 -14.34 -39.52
C ILE A 216 -138.83 -14.52 -38.35
N THR A 217 -138.34 -14.69 -37.12
CA THR A 217 -139.13 -14.54 -35.86
C THR A 217 -138.21 -14.52 -34.64
N CYS A 218 -138.23 -13.45 -33.84
CA CYS A 218 -137.57 -13.43 -32.54
C CYS A 218 -138.41 -14.17 -31.48
N PRO A 219 -137.91 -15.26 -30.86
CA PRO A 219 -138.70 -16.14 -29.99
C PRO A 219 -139.02 -15.57 -28.59
N MET A 220 -138.57 -14.35 -28.27
CA MET A 220 -138.80 -13.71 -26.97
C MET A 220 -139.77 -12.52 -27.01
N CYS A 221 -140.02 -11.93 -28.19
CA CYS A 221 -140.93 -10.77 -28.33
C CYS A 221 -141.82 -10.82 -29.58
N GLY A 222 -141.79 -11.92 -30.35
CA GLY A 222 -142.69 -12.16 -31.47
C GLY A 222 -142.56 -11.20 -32.66
N SER A 223 -141.54 -10.34 -32.69
CA SER A 223 -141.35 -9.36 -33.77
C SER A 223 -140.66 -10.00 -34.98
N VAL A 224 -141.17 -9.67 -36.18
CA VAL A 224 -140.71 -10.18 -37.49
C VAL A 224 -140.23 -9.03 -38.39
N GLY A 225 -138.96 -9.04 -38.77
CA GLY A 225 -138.44 -8.28 -39.93
C GLY A 225 -138.24 -6.76 -39.80
N LYS A 226 -137.12 -6.31 -40.40
CA LYS A 226 -136.64 -4.96 -40.78
C LYS A 226 -136.73 -3.77 -39.81
N ASN A 227 -137.21 -3.89 -38.57
CA ASN A 227 -137.18 -2.81 -37.56
C ASN A 227 -136.61 -3.23 -36.18
N ILE A 228 -135.60 -4.11 -36.13
CA ILE A 228 -134.80 -4.27 -34.91
C ILE A 228 -133.86 -3.07 -34.82
N LYS A 229 -134.16 -2.11 -33.92
CA LYS A 229 -133.27 -0.99 -33.62
C LYS A 229 -131.96 -1.53 -33.03
N VAL A 230 -130.85 -1.33 -33.75
CA VAL A 230 -129.50 -1.49 -33.21
C VAL A 230 -129.18 -0.21 -32.44
N THR A 231 -129.42 -0.21 -31.13
CA THR A 231 -128.84 0.80 -30.23
C THR A 231 -127.62 0.17 -29.56
N GLU A 232 -126.42 0.55 -30.00
CA GLU A 232 -125.19 0.23 -29.30
C GLU A 232 -125.11 1.02 -28.00
N ASP A 233 -125.10 0.31 -26.87
CA ASP A 233 -124.84 0.89 -25.56
C ASP A 233 -123.33 1.11 -25.39
N LYS A 234 -122.90 2.37 -25.57
CA LYS A 234 -121.51 2.81 -25.41
C LYS A 234 -121.13 3.16 -23.96
N SER A 235 -121.91 2.75 -22.96
CA SER A 235 -121.65 3.07 -21.55
C SER A 235 -120.53 2.25 -20.89
N LYS A 236 -119.96 1.25 -21.57
CA LYS A 236 -118.81 0.48 -21.07
C LYS A 236 -117.56 0.70 -21.90
N VAL A 237 -116.69 1.58 -21.41
CA VAL A 237 -115.31 1.72 -21.89
C VAL A 237 -114.49 0.53 -21.39
N LEU A 238 -113.96 -0.27 -22.32
CA LEU A 238 -113.03 -1.36 -22.08
C LEU A 238 -111.58 -0.83 -22.15
N SER A 239 -110.91 -0.91 -21.01
CA SER A 239 -109.45 -0.81 -20.79
C SER A 239 -108.73 0.53 -21.04
N TYR A 240 -107.98 0.96 -20.01
CA TYR A 240 -106.97 2.02 -20.07
C TYR A 240 -105.59 1.38 -20.27
N VAL A 241 -104.85 1.88 -21.26
CA VAL A 241 -103.48 1.52 -21.60
C VAL A 241 -102.59 2.74 -21.37
N GLY A 242 -101.45 2.57 -20.68
CA GLY A 242 -100.39 3.60 -20.56
C GLY A 242 -99.61 3.46 -19.26
N HIS A 243 -98.48 2.73 -19.26
CA HIS A 243 -97.10 3.25 -19.39
C HIS A 243 -96.62 4.08 -18.19
N ILE A 244 -95.60 3.58 -17.49
CA ILE A 244 -94.75 4.34 -16.57
C ILE A 244 -93.28 4.08 -16.99
N PRO A 245 -92.41 5.11 -16.96
CA PRO A 245 -91.10 5.14 -17.62
C PRO A 245 -90.06 4.17 -17.06
#